data_AF-A0A814NTL4-F1
#
_entry.id   AF-A0A814NTL4-F1
#
_cell.length_a   1.000
_cell.length_b   1.000
_cell.length_c   1.000
_cell.angle_alpha   90.00
_cell.angle_beta   90.00
_cell.angle_gamma   90.00
#
_symmetry.space_group_name_H-M   'P 1'
#
loop_
_entity.id
_entity.type
_entity.pdbx_description
1 polymer ?
#
loop_
_entity_poly.entity_id
_entity_poly.type
_entity_poly.pdbx_seq_one_letter_code
_entity_poly.pdbx_strand_id
1 'polypeptide(L)'
;MSDSVKEILNSFEEKIKILNDDCTILTTSANKLINKIKIDESTNEKMLKAIQKYETIELDIVKLNIGGSRHSVLKSTLTQNIKDKNGKNYPSHMFQLIINGSIKCNYDDSKAIFIDRNPKYFPYILEYLRKVSHN
;
A
#
# COMPACT_ATOMS: atom_id res chain seq x y z
N MET A 1 -72.13 19.05 -16.33
CA MET A 1 -71.02 18.86 -15.37
C MET A 1 -70.55 20.25 -14.97
N SER A 2 -70.60 20.57 -13.67
CA SER A 2 -70.40 21.94 -13.16
C SER A 2 -68.94 22.38 -13.22
N ASP A 3 -68.72 23.67 -13.50
CA ASP A 3 -67.39 24.28 -13.61
C ASP A 3 -66.51 24.07 -12.36
N SER A 4 -67.14 23.94 -11.19
CA SER A 4 -66.48 23.59 -9.93
C SER A 4 -65.71 22.26 -9.97
N VAL A 5 -66.23 21.23 -10.67
CA VAL A 5 -65.53 19.94 -10.77
C VAL A 5 -64.27 20.07 -11.64
N LYS A 6 -64.30 20.92 -12.67
CA LYS A 6 -63.13 21.19 -13.53
C LYS A 6 -62.06 21.99 -12.80
N GLU A 7 -62.43 22.98 -11.99
CA GLU A 7 -61.47 23.73 -11.16
C GLU A 7 -60.75 22.82 -10.16
N ILE A 8 -61.49 21.91 -9.52
CA ILE A 8 -60.90 20.93 -8.60
C ILE A 8 -59.94 20.02 -9.36
N LEU A 9 -60.32 19.52 -10.54
CA LEU A 9 -59.47 18.66 -11.36
C LEU A 9 -58.15 19.36 -11.73
N ASN A 10 -58.22 20.60 -12.23
CA ASN A 10 -57.05 21.40 -12.59
C ASN A 10 -56.12 21.63 -11.38
N SER A 11 -56.68 21.88 -10.18
CA SER A 11 -55.87 22.04 -8.96
C SER A 11 -55.12 20.77 -8.58
N PHE A 12 -55.75 19.59 -8.74
CA PHE A 12 -55.06 18.31 -8.52
C PHE A 12 -53.94 18.08 -9.54
N GLU A 13 -54.18 18.38 -10.81
CA GLU A 13 -53.17 18.25 -11.87
C GLU A 13 -51.95 19.16 -11.62
N GLU A 14 -52.17 20.41 -11.20
CA GLU A 14 -51.09 21.33 -10.83
C GLU A 14 -50.28 20.82 -9.64
N LYS A 15 -50.95 20.31 -8.59
CA LYS A 15 -50.26 19.75 -7.41
C LYS A 15 -49.46 18.50 -7.75
N ILE A 16 -49.99 17.63 -8.62
CA ILE A 16 -49.26 16.45 -9.11
C ILE A 16 -48.02 16.89 -9.89
N LYS A 17 -48.14 17.94 -10.72
CA LYS A 17 -47.00 18.49 -11.46
C LYS A 17 -45.91 19.01 -10.52
N ILE A 18 -46.28 19.82 -9.53
CA ILE A 18 -45.33 20.33 -8.52
C ILE A 18 -44.64 19.18 -7.79
N LEU A 19 -45.40 18.17 -7.37
CA LEU A 19 -44.85 17.00 -6.67
C LEU A 19 -43.84 16.24 -7.54
N ASN A 20 -44.13 16.09 -8.84
CA ASN A 20 -43.21 15.46 -9.78
C ASN A 20 -41.94 16.29 -9.96
N ASP A 21 -42.07 17.61 -10.13
CA ASP A 21 -40.94 18.52 -10.27
C ASP A 21 -40.04 18.45 -9.02
N ASP A 22 -40.62 18.50 -7.82
CA ASP A 22 -39.90 18.35 -6.55
C ASP A 22 -39.18 16.99 -6.45
N CYS A 23 -39.85 15.90 -6.85
CA CYS A 23 -39.23 14.57 -6.89
C CYS A 23 -38.03 14.51 -7.83
N THR A 24 -38.08 15.20 -8.98
CA THR A 24 -36.96 15.24 -9.92
C THR A 24 -35.77 16.03 -9.35
N ILE A 25 -36.04 17.11 -8.62
CA ILE A 25 -35.01 17.92 -7.95
C ILE A 25 -34.34 17.10 -6.84
N LEU A 26 -35.13 16.39 -6.03
CA LEU A 26 -34.64 15.50 -4.98
C LEU A 26 -33.76 14.39 -5.57
N THR A 27 -34.22 13.74 -6.64
CA THR A 27 -33.48 12.68 -7.33
C THR A 27 -32.14 13.20 -7.87
N THR A 28 -32.15 14.38 -8.49
CA THR A 28 -30.93 15.01 -9.01
C THR A 28 -29.94 15.34 -7.89
N SER A 29 -30.44 15.85 -6.77
CA SER A 29 -29.62 16.19 -5.61
C SER A 29 -29.01 14.94 -4.95
N ALA A 30 -29.80 13.89 -4.80
CA ALA A 30 -29.33 12.59 -4.28
C ALA A 30 -28.22 12.01 -5.18
N ASN A 31 -28.39 12.02 -6.50
CA ASN A 31 -27.38 11.54 -7.43
C ASN A 31 -26.07 12.34 -7.38
N LYS A 32 -26.15 13.67 -7.22
CA LYS A 32 -24.97 14.52 -7.03
C LYS A 32 -24.20 14.13 -5.75
N LEU A 33 -24.90 13.90 -4.65
CA LEU A 33 -24.30 13.45 -3.38
C LEU A 33 -23.63 12.09 -3.52
N ILE A 34 -24.30 11.12 -4.15
CA ILE A 34 -23.74 9.78 -4.41
C ILE A 34 -22.43 9.87 -5.22
N ASN A 35 -22.42 10.69 -6.27
CA ASN A 35 -21.22 10.85 -7.10
C ASN A 35 -20.08 11.52 -6.32
N LYS A 36 -20.37 12.51 -5.47
CA LYS A 36 -19.37 13.14 -4.62
C LYS A 36 -18.74 12.14 -3.65
N ILE A 37 -19.57 11.33 -2.98
CA ILE A 37 -19.10 10.29 -2.06
C ILE A 37 -18.17 9.28 -2.78
N LYS A 38 -18.55 8.81 -3.98
CA LYS A 38 -17.70 7.90 -4.77
C LYS A 38 -16.33 8.49 -5.12
N ILE A 39 -16.28 9.79 -5.44
CA ILE A 39 -15.03 10.49 -5.73
C ILE A 39 -14.17 10.61 -4.46
N ASP A 40 -14.79 10.98 -3.35
CA ASP A 40 -14.11 11.12 -2.05
C ASP A 40 -13.55 9.77 -1.58
N GLU A 41 -14.31 8.67 -1.69
CA GLU A 41 -13.85 7.30 -1.42
C GLU A 41 -12.64 6.93 -2.28
N SER A 42 -12.70 7.14 -3.60
CA SER A 42 -11.58 6.85 -4.51
C SER A 42 -10.33 7.66 -4.16
N THR A 43 -10.50 8.92 -3.76
CA THR A 43 -9.41 9.81 -3.38
C THR A 43 -8.78 9.35 -2.07
N ASN A 44 -9.60 9.00 -1.08
CA ASN A 44 -9.16 8.48 0.20
C ASN A 44 -8.39 7.16 0.05
N GLU A 45 -8.85 6.24 -0.80
CA GLU A 45 -8.11 5.00 -1.09
C GLU A 45 -6.72 5.28 -1.68
N LYS A 46 -6.61 6.24 -2.61
CA LYS A 46 -5.32 6.63 -3.19
C LYS A 46 -4.39 7.24 -2.14
N MET A 47 -4.93 8.09 -1.26
CA MET A 47 -4.16 8.66 -0.14
C MET A 47 -3.70 7.59 0.84
N LEU A 48 -4.56 6.64 1.22
CA LEU A 48 -4.19 5.53 2.10
C LEU A 48 -3.07 4.67 1.50
N LYS A 49 -3.15 4.35 0.20
CA LYS A 49 -2.08 3.63 -0.51
C LYS A 49 -0.77 4.43 -0.51
N ALA A 50 -0.84 5.75 -0.67
CA ALA A 50 0.34 6.61 -0.60
C ALA A 50 0.93 6.65 0.82
N ILE A 51 0.10 6.75 1.86
CA ILE A 51 0.54 6.74 3.27
C ILE A 51 1.20 5.41 3.62
N GLN A 52 0.58 4.28 3.27
CA GLN A 52 1.19 2.94 3.46
C GLN A 52 2.52 2.81 2.73
N LYS A 53 2.64 3.39 1.53
CA LYS A 53 3.91 3.47 0.82
C LYS A 53 4.96 4.29 1.59
N TYR A 54 4.59 5.38 2.26
CA TYR A 54 5.53 6.16 3.07
C TYR A 54 5.86 5.52 4.43
N GLU A 55 4.91 4.87 5.09
CA GLU A 55 5.16 4.05 6.29
C GLU A 55 6.11 2.89 5.99
N THR A 56 6.06 2.33 4.77
CA THR A 56 7.04 1.32 4.31
C THR A 56 8.37 1.93 3.82
N ILE A 57 8.44 3.25 3.63
CA ILE A 57 9.68 4.01 3.36
C ILE A 57 10.35 4.46 4.67
N GLU A 58 9.73 4.28 5.86
CA GLU A 58 10.51 3.97 7.08
C GLU A 58 11.17 2.60 6.88
N LEU A 59 12.23 2.67 6.10
CA LEU A 59 13.17 1.67 5.66
C LEU A 59 13.22 0.48 6.62
N ASP A 60 12.83 -0.69 6.10
CA ASP A 60 12.90 -2.00 6.74
C ASP A 60 14.38 -2.33 7.09
N ILE A 61 14.91 -1.64 8.10
CA ILE A 61 16.29 -1.72 8.56
C ILE A 61 16.43 -3.00 9.34
N VAL A 62 17.19 -3.91 8.78
CA VAL A 62 17.56 -5.17 9.41
C VAL A 62 18.82 -4.94 10.24
N LYS A 63 18.73 -5.24 11.53
CA LYS A 63 19.87 -5.25 12.44
C LYS A 63 20.53 -6.62 12.41
N LEU A 64 21.81 -6.66 12.09
CA LEU A 64 22.62 -7.87 12.04
C LEU A 64 23.74 -7.79 13.09
N ASN A 65 24.00 -8.91 13.76
CA ASN A 65 25.18 -9.12 14.59
C ASN A 65 26.01 -10.23 13.96
N ILE A 66 27.14 -9.88 13.34
CA ILE A 66 28.05 -10.80 12.67
C ILE A 66 29.24 -11.05 13.58
N GLY A 67 29.27 -12.20 14.26
CA GLY A 67 30.39 -12.56 15.15
C GLY A 67 30.77 -11.49 16.18
N GLY A 68 29.79 -10.71 16.66
CA GLY A 68 29.97 -9.61 17.62
C GLY A 68 29.92 -8.20 17.01
N SER A 69 30.00 -8.04 15.69
CA SER A 69 29.93 -6.73 15.02
C SER A 69 28.51 -6.39 14.58
N ARG A 70 28.00 -5.22 15.00
CA ARG A 70 26.64 -4.77 14.69
C ARG A 70 26.58 -3.96 13.39
N HIS A 71 25.58 -4.28 12.56
CA HIS A 71 25.33 -3.60 11.29
C HIS A 71 23.84 -3.31 11.12
N SER A 72 23.54 -2.13 10.56
CA SER A 72 22.19 -1.75 10.13
C SER A 72 22.17 -1.70 8.60
N VAL A 73 21.29 -2.50 8.00
CA VAL A 73 21.24 -2.68 6.55
C VAL A 73 19.79 -2.65 6.08
N LEU A 74 19.55 -2.12 4.89
CA LEU A 74 18.23 -2.16 4.28
C LEU A 74 17.87 -3.61 3.91
N LYS A 75 16.64 -4.02 4.20
CA LYS A 75 16.10 -5.30 3.73
C LYS A 75 16.27 -5.48 2.23
N SER A 76 16.01 -4.43 1.46
CA SER A 76 16.19 -4.42 -0.01
C SER A 76 17.61 -4.77 -0.44
N THR A 77 18.65 -4.41 0.34
CA THR A 77 20.04 -4.81 0.07
C THR A 77 20.25 -6.29 0.36
N LEU A 78 19.65 -6.81 1.42
CA LEU A 78 19.74 -8.22 1.82
C LEU A 78 18.89 -9.16 0.96
N THR A 79 17.92 -8.63 0.19
CA THR A 79 17.03 -9.41 -0.67
C THR A 79 17.31 -9.26 -2.17
N GLN A 80 18.46 -8.68 -2.56
CA GLN A 80 18.82 -8.51 -3.96
C GLN A 80 18.98 -9.85 -4.69
N ASN A 81 18.45 -9.94 -5.90
CA ASN A 81 18.71 -11.07 -6.79
C ASN A 81 20.10 -10.92 -7.41
N ILE A 82 20.93 -11.95 -7.24
CA ILE A 82 22.27 -11.97 -7.84
C ILE A 82 22.15 -12.71 -9.18
N LYS A 83 22.72 -12.15 -10.24
CA LYS A 83 22.77 -12.78 -11.57
C LYS A 83 24.14 -13.36 -11.86
N ASP A 84 24.19 -14.46 -12.60
CA ASP A 84 25.41 -15.01 -13.17
C ASP A 84 25.86 -14.21 -14.40
N LYS A 85 27.02 -14.58 -14.95
CA LYS A 85 27.61 -13.96 -16.14
C LYS A 85 26.72 -14.04 -17.40
N ASN A 86 25.73 -14.93 -17.42
CA ASN A 86 24.79 -15.11 -18.51
C ASN A 86 23.44 -14.41 -18.24
N GLY A 87 23.34 -13.64 -17.15
CA GLY A 87 22.13 -12.92 -16.74
C GLY A 87 21.09 -13.79 -16.03
N LYS A 88 21.39 -15.05 -15.72
CA LYS A 88 20.48 -15.95 -14.99
C LYS A 88 20.59 -15.71 -13.49
N ASN A 89 19.46 -15.67 -12.78
CA ASN A 89 19.47 -15.51 -11.33
C ASN A 89 20.10 -16.72 -10.64
N TYR A 90 21.01 -16.45 -9.70
CA TYR A 90 21.43 -17.42 -8.70
C TYR A 90 20.24 -17.77 -7.78
N PRO A 91 20.25 -18.98 -7.19
CA PRO A 91 19.31 -19.32 -6.13
C PRO A 91 19.34 -18.34 -4.96
N SER A 92 18.24 -18.24 -4.23
CA SER A 92 18.14 -17.39 -3.04
C SER A 92 19.26 -17.71 -2.04
N HIS A 93 20.03 -16.68 -1.68
CA HIS A 93 21.11 -16.80 -0.73
C HIS A 93 20.61 -16.68 0.72
N MET A 94 21.50 -16.99 1.68
CA MET A 94 21.17 -17.06 3.11
C MET A 94 20.39 -15.83 3.62
N PHE A 95 20.83 -14.60 3.31
CA PHE A 95 20.13 -13.40 3.77
C PHE A 95 18.69 -13.33 3.24
N GLN A 96 18.42 -13.63 1.96
CA GLN A 96 17.06 -13.71 1.43
C GLN A 96 16.21 -14.71 2.20
N LEU A 97 16.75 -15.90 2.46
CA LEU A 97 16.04 -16.97 3.16
C LEU A 97 15.72 -16.61 4.62
N ILE A 98 16.64 -15.91 5.30
CA ILE A 98 16.43 -15.41 6.66
C ILE A 98 15.33 -14.34 6.65
N ILE A 99 15.43 -13.35 5.76
CA ILE A 99 14.47 -12.25 5.67
C ILE A 99 13.07 -12.73 5.28
N ASN A 100 12.98 -13.74 4.42
CA ASN A 100 11.70 -14.34 4.01
C ASN A 100 11.15 -15.35 5.02
N GLY A 101 11.82 -15.55 6.16
CA GLY A 101 11.39 -16.46 7.21
C GLY A 101 11.51 -17.95 6.85
N SER A 102 12.20 -18.27 5.76
CA SER A 102 12.41 -19.66 5.31
C SER A 102 13.43 -20.41 6.17
N ILE A 103 14.30 -19.68 6.87
CA ILE A 103 15.29 -20.24 7.81
C ILE A 103 15.11 -19.58 9.18
N LYS A 104 15.07 -20.40 10.24
CA LYS A 104 15.10 -19.92 11.62
C LYS A 104 16.46 -19.30 11.93
N CYS A 105 16.47 -18.13 12.55
CA CYS A 105 17.69 -17.46 12.98
C CYS A 105 17.70 -17.22 14.49
N ASN A 106 18.90 -17.09 15.03
CA ASN A 106 19.12 -16.68 16.41
C ASN A 106 19.19 -15.16 16.48
N TYR A 107 18.89 -14.61 17.65
CA TYR A 107 18.95 -13.18 17.92
C TYR A 107 19.86 -12.93 19.11
N ASP A 108 20.55 -11.79 19.09
CA ASP A 108 21.27 -11.29 20.26
C ASP A 108 20.32 -10.56 21.24
N ASP A 109 20.85 -10.12 22.38
CA ASP A 109 20.07 -9.41 23.42
C ASP A 109 19.41 -8.11 22.90
N SER A 110 19.94 -7.54 21.82
CA SER A 110 19.39 -6.34 21.16
C SER A 110 18.36 -6.65 20.08
N LYS A 111 17.95 -7.92 19.95
CA LYS A 111 17.07 -8.45 18.89
C LYS A 111 17.65 -8.29 17.48
N ALA A 112 18.98 -8.17 17.35
CA ALA A 112 19.64 -8.24 16.05
C ALA A 112 19.82 -9.69 15.63
N ILE A 113 19.69 -9.99 14.33
CA ILE A 113 19.89 -11.35 13.80
C ILE A 113 21.37 -11.72 13.98
N PHE A 114 21.63 -12.76 14.76
CA PHE A 114 22.98 -13.24 15.04
C PHE A 114 23.44 -14.25 13.98
N ILE A 115 24.63 -13.99 13.43
CA ILE A 115 25.29 -14.84 12.43
C ILE A 115 26.70 -15.14 12.91
N ASP A 116 26.97 -16.42 13.16
CA ASP A 116 28.28 -16.92 13.61
C ASP A 116 29.29 -16.99 12.47
N ARG A 117 29.78 -15.81 12.06
CA ARG A 117 30.77 -15.61 11.00
C ARG A 117 31.73 -14.49 11.35
N ASN A 118 32.93 -14.54 10.75
CA ASN A 118 33.95 -13.53 10.97
C ASN A 118 33.49 -12.16 10.44
N PRO A 119 33.39 -11.13 11.29
CA PRO A 119 32.90 -9.80 10.90
C PRO A 119 33.78 -9.11 9.86
N LYS A 120 35.07 -9.43 9.78
CA LYS A 120 36.04 -8.78 8.88
C LYS A 120 35.62 -8.86 7.41
N TYR A 121 34.91 -9.92 7.01
CA TYR A 121 34.52 -10.14 5.63
C TYR A 121 33.15 -9.53 5.28
N PHE A 122 32.33 -9.22 6.28
CA PHE A 122 30.97 -8.75 6.06
C PHE A 122 30.87 -7.44 5.28
N PRO A 123 31.75 -6.42 5.49
CA PRO A 123 31.73 -5.20 4.69
C PRO A 123 31.88 -5.46 3.18
N TYR A 124 32.72 -6.41 2.76
CA TYR A 124 32.91 -6.74 1.34
C TYR A 124 31.68 -7.40 0.73
N ILE A 125 31.03 -8.31 1.47
CA ILE A 125 29.78 -8.94 1.06
C ILE A 125 28.68 -7.88 0.93
N LEU A 126 28.58 -6.99 1.92
CA LEU A 126 27.59 -5.93 1.93
C LEU A 126 27.78 -4.96 0.77
N GLU A 127 29.03 -4.58 0.48
CA GLU A 127 29.36 -3.71 -0.65
C GLU A 127 29.03 -4.37 -2.00
N TYR A 128 29.30 -5.67 -2.13
CA TYR A 128 28.89 -6.43 -3.31
C TYR A 128 27.36 -6.39 -3.51
N LEU A 129 26.58 -6.66 -2.45
CA LEU A 129 25.12 -6.62 -2.52
C LEU A 129 24.58 -5.22 -2.86
N ARG A 130 25.23 -4.15 -2.39
CA ARG A 130 24.86 -2.77 -2.73
C ARG A 130 25.12 -2.43 -4.19
N LYS A 131 26.27 -2.84 -4.74
CA LYS A 131 26.60 -2.60 -6.15
C LYS A 131 25.66 -3.29 -7.11
N VAL A 132 25.21 -4.51 -6.78
CA VAL A 132 24.19 -5.23 -7.56
C VAL A 132 22.87 -4.46 -7.62
N SER A 133 22.55 -3.62 -6.63
CA SER A 133 21.32 -2.82 -6.60
C SER A 133 21.32 -1.61 -7.54
N HIS A 134 22.43 -1.26 -8.20
CA HIS A 134 22.56 -0.08 -9.07
C HIS A 134 22.85 -0.42 -10.54
N ASN A 135 22.79 -1.71 -10.91
CA ASN A 135 22.89 -2.22 -12.28
C ASN A 135 21.57 -2.84 -12.72
#